data_AF-A0A7S3UJL3-F1
#
_entry.id   AF-A0A7S3UJL3-F1
#
_cell.length_a   1.000
_cell.length_b   1.000
_cell.length_c   1.000
_cell.angle_alpha   90.00
_cell.angle_beta   90.00
_cell.angle_gamma   90.00
#
_symmetry.space_group_name_H-M   'P 1'
#
loop_
_entity.id
_entity.type
_entity.pdbx_description
1 polymer ?
#
loop_
_entity_poly.entity_id
_entity_poly.type
_entity_poly.pdbx_seq_one_letter_code
_entity_poly.pdbx_strand_id
1 'polypeptide(L)'
;FLSHLNTLYQFWVHTELIGWLGPLEYVFSTPAAHRMHHRPPGDCNYGGVFIVWDRMFGSYVCENVTGYKDYFGLAGPTHTFNPVELNVEHWRRMQLIPGSWWKRVMTKRRTTDWTWRPRSLFEPLPSPQQKQQGEVRKKFQGAQLGLRGQVLACVVLLAGIFRLLHMMLTKTLSVI
;
A
#
# COMPACT_ATOMS: atom_id res chain seq x y z
N PHE A 1 14.69 9.71 -10.71
CA PHE A 1 14.12 8.90 -11.80
C PHE A 1 13.41 7.65 -11.28
N LEU A 2 14.12 6.64 -10.73
CA LEU A 2 13.50 5.39 -10.24
C LEU A 2 12.41 5.60 -9.17
N SER A 3 12.60 6.56 -8.25
CA SER A 3 11.59 6.91 -7.25
C SER A 3 10.28 7.41 -7.87
N HIS A 4 10.36 8.15 -8.98
CA HIS A 4 9.19 8.72 -9.65
C HIS A 4 8.42 7.63 -10.42
N LEU A 5 9.14 6.68 -11.01
CA LEU A 5 8.54 5.50 -11.63
C LEU A 5 7.81 4.62 -10.60
N ASN A 6 8.43 4.42 -9.42
CA ASN A 6 7.78 3.71 -8.33
C ASN A 6 6.53 4.45 -7.85
N THR A 7 6.60 5.77 -7.64
CA THR A 7 5.43 6.57 -7.26
C THR A 7 4.31 6.50 -8.29
N LEU A 8 4.65 6.58 -9.59
CA LEU A 8 3.67 6.46 -10.65
C LEU A 8 3.00 5.07 -10.67
N TYR A 9 3.78 4.01 -10.48
CA TYR A 9 3.26 2.64 -10.38
C TYR A 9 2.35 2.48 -9.16
N GLN A 10 2.83 2.93 -7.99
CA GLN A 10 2.06 2.90 -6.75
C GLN A 10 0.77 3.71 -6.88
N PHE A 11 0.75 4.82 -7.61
CA PHE A 11 -0.50 5.56 -7.88
C PHE A 11 -1.44 4.76 -8.79
N TRP A 12 -0.93 4.21 -9.89
CA TRP A 12 -1.71 3.50 -10.91
C TRP A 12 -2.49 2.30 -10.36
N VAL A 13 -1.94 1.54 -9.40
CA VAL A 13 -2.61 0.37 -8.81
C VAL A 13 -3.82 0.70 -7.92
N HIS A 14 -4.09 1.97 -7.60
CA HIS A 14 -5.23 2.35 -6.75
C HIS A 14 -6.50 2.71 -7.52
N THR A 15 -6.56 2.47 -8.84
CA THR A 15 -7.79 2.71 -9.61
C THR A 15 -8.80 1.58 -9.45
N GLU A 16 -10.10 1.90 -9.39
CA GLU A 16 -11.19 0.93 -9.44
C GLU A 16 -11.61 0.56 -10.88
N LEU A 17 -11.10 1.28 -11.88
CA LEU A 17 -11.57 1.17 -13.27
C LEU A 17 -11.15 -0.13 -13.96
N ILE A 18 -9.99 -0.63 -13.57
CA ILE A 18 -9.35 -1.76 -14.21
C ILE A 18 -9.66 -2.99 -13.37
N GLY A 19 -10.44 -3.90 -13.95
CA GLY A 19 -10.70 -5.24 -13.41
C GLY A 19 -9.51 -6.18 -13.62
N TRP A 20 -9.79 -7.49 -13.65
CA TRP A 20 -8.76 -8.50 -13.84
C TRP A 20 -8.04 -8.35 -15.17
N LEU A 21 -6.71 -8.31 -15.18
CA LEU A 21 -5.88 -8.12 -16.40
C LEU A 21 -5.30 -9.40 -17.01
N GLY A 22 -5.81 -10.57 -16.66
CA GLY A 22 -5.36 -11.80 -17.31
C GLY A 22 -3.97 -12.27 -16.89
N PRO A 23 -3.16 -12.82 -17.82
CA PRO A 23 -1.81 -13.32 -17.55
C PRO A 23 -0.87 -12.32 -16.85
N LEU A 24 -1.11 -11.02 -17.00
CA LEU A 24 -0.30 -9.98 -16.35
C LEU A 24 -0.39 -10.03 -14.82
N GLU A 25 -1.54 -10.44 -14.27
CA GLU A 25 -1.72 -10.58 -12.82
C GLU A 25 -0.94 -11.73 -12.21
N TYR A 26 -0.27 -12.56 -13.02
CA TYR A 26 0.58 -13.62 -12.51
C TYR A 26 1.94 -13.08 -12.06
N VAL A 27 2.34 -11.93 -12.61
CA VAL A 27 3.66 -11.31 -12.40
C VAL A 27 3.53 -9.97 -11.68
N PHE A 28 2.60 -9.12 -12.10
CA PHE A 28 2.46 -7.74 -11.61
C PHE A 28 1.27 -7.56 -10.66
N SER A 29 1.44 -6.65 -9.71
CA SER A 29 0.36 -6.16 -8.87
C SER A 29 -0.52 -5.24 -9.70
N THR A 30 -1.68 -5.72 -10.10
CA THR A 30 -2.67 -4.97 -10.88
C THR A 30 -3.63 -4.22 -9.96
N PRO A 31 -4.43 -3.27 -10.48
CA PRO A 31 -5.40 -2.57 -9.66
C PRO A 31 -6.39 -3.52 -8.97
N ALA A 32 -6.86 -4.55 -9.68
CA ALA A 32 -7.69 -5.62 -9.13
C ALA A 32 -7.03 -6.38 -7.97
N ALA A 33 -5.76 -6.78 -8.12
CA ALA A 33 -5.04 -7.45 -7.05
C ALA A 33 -4.80 -6.49 -5.85
N HIS A 34 -4.43 -5.24 -6.11
CA HIS A 34 -4.12 -4.27 -5.05
C HIS A 34 -5.35 -3.84 -4.25
N ARG A 35 -6.55 -3.81 -4.86
CA ARG A 35 -7.80 -3.54 -4.12
C ARG A 35 -8.05 -4.55 -3.00
N MET A 36 -7.65 -5.81 -3.16
CA MET A 36 -7.79 -6.81 -2.10
C MET A 36 -6.92 -6.52 -0.89
N HIS A 37 -5.74 -5.91 -1.08
CA HIS A 37 -4.90 -5.45 0.02
C HIS A 37 -5.58 -4.33 0.83
N HIS A 38 -6.30 -3.44 0.15
CA HIS A 38 -7.04 -2.35 0.78
C HIS A 38 -8.43 -2.75 1.27
N ARG A 39 -8.88 -3.98 1.04
CA ARG A 39 -10.20 -4.44 1.45
C ARG A 39 -10.10 -5.19 2.77
N PRO A 40 -10.85 -4.88 3.84
CA PRO A 40 -10.86 -5.69 5.06
C PRO A 40 -11.18 -7.17 4.79
N PRO A 41 -10.43 -8.13 5.35
CA PRO A 41 -9.43 -7.96 6.38
C PRO A 41 -8.00 -7.83 5.82
N GLY A 42 -7.77 -7.16 4.69
CA GLY A 42 -6.53 -6.50 4.19
C GLY A 42 -5.18 -7.22 4.25
N ASP A 43 -5.16 -8.47 4.70
CA ASP A 43 -3.99 -9.28 5.04
C ASP A 43 -3.57 -10.17 3.86
N CYS A 44 -3.60 -9.58 2.67
CA CYS A 44 -3.30 -10.24 1.42
C CYS A 44 -2.68 -9.27 0.42
N ASN A 45 -2.10 -9.82 -0.66
CA ASN A 45 -1.58 -9.06 -1.80
C ASN A 45 -0.60 -7.92 -1.43
N TYR A 46 0.40 -8.22 -0.60
CA TYR A 46 1.37 -7.25 -0.07
C TYR A 46 2.38 -6.73 -1.11
N GLY A 47 2.55 -7.41 -2.24
CA GLY A 47 3.47 -7.03 -3.29
C GLY A 47 3.12 -5.67 -3.90
N GLY A 48 4.02 -4.69 -3.77
CA GLY A 48 3.79 -3.36 -4.32
C GLY A 48 3.89 -3.27 -5.85
N VAL A 49 4.81 -4.01 -6.47
CA VAL A 49 5.00 -4.07 -7.95
C VAL A 49 4.79 -5.49 -8.47
N PHE A 50 5.35 -6.48 -7.77
CA PHE A 50 5.28 -7.87 -8.19
C PHE A 50 4.42 -8.68 -7.23
N ILE A 51 3.32 -9.20 -7.74
CA ILE A 51 2.39 -10.07 -7.02
C ILE A 51 2.89 -11.54 -6.96
N VAL A 52 3.99 -11.83 -7.66
CA VAL A 52 4.65 -13.15 -7.63
C VAL A 52 5.01 -13.58 -6.20
N TRP A 53 5.39 -12.62 -5.36
CA TRP A 53 5.73 -12.88 -3.96
C TRP A 53 4.53 -13.41 -3.19
N ASP A 54 3.37 -12.76 -3.28
CA ASP A 54 2.14 -13.22 -2.64
C ASP A 54 1.69 -14.59 -3.13
N ARG A 55 1.99 -14.91 -4.38
CA ARG A 55 1.68 -16.20 -4.98
C ARG A 55 2.61 -17.30 -4.47
N MET A 56 3.90 -16.99 -4.28
CA MET A 56 4.87 -17.91 -3.68
C MET A 56 4.59 -18.15 -2.19
N PHE A 57 4.25 -17.08 -1.47
CA PHE A 57 4.01 -17.12 -0.02
C PHE A 57 2.55 -17.39 0.35
N GLY A 58 1.63 -17.48 -0.61
CA GLY A 58 0.24 -17.89 -0.36
C GLY A 58 -0.65 -16.81 0.26
N SER A 59 -0.21 -15.56 0.25
CA SER A 59 -1.03 -14.39 0.61
C SER A 59 -1.82 -13.83 -0.57
N TYR A 60 -1.76 -14.47 -1.75
CA TYR A 60 -2.52 -14.02 -2.91
C TYR A 60 -4.03 -14.28 -2.77
N VAL A 61 -4.82 -13.23 -2.95
CA VAL A 61 -6.28 -13.28 -3.02
C VAL A 61 -6.77 -12.62 -4.31
N CYS A 62 -7.67 -13.29 -5.03
CA CYS A 62 -8.27 -12.78 -6.26
C CYS A 62 -9.58 -12.06 -5.97
N GLU A 63 -9.90 -11.03 -6.77
CA GLU A 63 -11.03 -10.14 -6.54
C GLU A 63 -12.44 -10.78 -6.70
N ASN A 64 -12.62 -11.89 -7.45
CA ASN A 64 -13.96 -12.51 -7.62
C ASN A 64 -14.33 -13.57 -6.57
N VAL A 65 -14.20 -13.28 -5.28
CA VAL A 65 -14.72 -14.20 -4.24
C VAL A 65 -15.91 -13.62 -3.50
N THR A 66 -16.15 -12.32 -3.58
CA THR A 66 -17.09 -11.66 -2.69
C THR A 66 -17.95 -10.67 -3.47
N GLY A 67 -19.21 -11.03 -3.76
CA GLY A 67 -20.27 -10.09 -4.18
C GLY A 67 -20.64 -9.08 -3.08
N TYR A 68 -19.69 -8.74 -2.22
CA TYR A 68 -19.82 -7.86 -1.08
C TYR A 68 -19.33 -6.48 -1.51
N LYS A 69 -20.22 -5.50 -1.37
CA LYS A 69 -19.99 -4.08 -1.60
C LYS A 69 -18.83 -3.55 -0.75
N ASP A 70 -18.26 -2.47 -1.26
CA ASP A 70 -16.93 -1.97 -1.00
C ASP A 70 -16.71 -1.46 0.44
N TYR A 71 -15.81 -2.14 1.16
CA TYR A 71 -15.20 -1.61 2.37
C TYR A 71 -13.71 -1.46 2.08
N PHE A 72 -13.18 -0.24 2.25
CA PHE A 72 -11.75 0.06 2.12
C PHE A 72 -11.16 0.37 3.50
N GLY A 73 -10.03 -0.27 3.83
CA GLY A 73 -9.30 -0.16 5.07
C GLY A 73 -8.30 -1.31 5.27
N LEU A 74 -7.27 -1.06 6.09
CA LEU A 74 -6.36 -2.12 6.53
C LEU A 74 -7.12 -3.22 7.30
N ALA A 75 -6.60 -4.44 7.17
CA ALA A 75 -7.03 -5.64 7.86
C ALA A 75 -7.42 -5.50 9.33
N GLY A 76 -6.51 -4.83 10.01
CA GLY A 76 -6.36 -4.75 11.42
C GLY A 76 -5.31 -3.67 11.64
N PRO A 77 -5.48 -2.83 12.64
CA PRO A 77 -4.72 -1.61 12.68
C PRO A 77 -3.36 -1.91 13.39
N THR A 78 -2.22 -1.62 12.77
CA THR A 78 -0.86 -1.95 13.31
C THR A 78 -0.60 -1.33 14.69
N HIS A 79 -0.12 -2.08 15.69
CA HIS A 79 0.02 -1.58 17.08
C HIS A 79 1.36 -0.91 17.41
N THR A 80 2.15 -0.55 16.39
CA THR A 80 3.52 -0.06 16.56
C THR A 80 3.82 1.13 15.65
N PHE A 81 4.68 2.03 16.13
CA PHE A 81 5.24 3.14 15.35
C PHE A 81 6.70 2.90 14.97
N ASN A 82 7.26 1.73 15.31
CA ASN A 82 8.63 1.38 14.95
C ASN A 82 8.70 1.09 13.43
N PRO A 83 9.49 1.86 12.65
CA PRO A 83 9.54 1.71 11.20
C PRO A 83 10.10 0.34 10.77
N VAL A 84 11.02 -0.25 11.54
CA VAL A 84 11.56 -1.58 11.25
C VAL A 84 10.47 -2.62 11.42
N GLU A 85 9.72 -2.55 12.52
CA GLU A 85 8.64 -3.49 12.81
C GLU A 85 7.53 -3.42 11.75
N LEU A 86 7.13 -2.22 11.32
CA LEU A 86 6.14 -2.04 10.27
C LEU A 86 6.56 -2.67 8.93
N ASN A 87 7.84 -2.61 8.58
CA ASN A 87 8.35 -3.22 7.36
C ASN A 87 8.46 -4.76 7.47
N VAL A 88 8.69 -5.29 8.67
CA VAL A 88 8.87 -6.73 8.91
C VAL A 88 7.56 -7.47 9.21
N GLU A 89 6.56 -6.79 9.78
CA GLU A 89 5.29 -7.35 10.22
C GLU A 89 4.60 -8.20 9.14
N HIS A 90 4.54 -7.67 7.91
CA HIS A 90 3.93 -8.34 6.77
C HIS A 90 4.62 -9.67 6.41
N TRP A 91 5.96 -9.72 6.50
CA TRP A 91 6.72 -10.95 6.26
C TRP A 91 6.42 -12.02 7.31
N ARG A 92 6.28 -11.63 8.58
CA ARG A 92 5.90 -12.58 9.64
C ARG A 92 4.48 -13.11 9.44
N ARG A 93 3.53 -12.25 9.07
CA ARG A 93 2.16 -12.68 8.76
C ARG A 93 2.15 -13.72 7.63
N MET A 94 2.93 -13.52 6.58
CA MET A 94 3.06 -14.48 5.48
C MET A 94 3.67 -15.83 5.90
N GLN A 95 4.63 -15.83 6.83
CA GLN A 95 5.25 -17.07 7.35
C GLN A 95 4.26 -17.93 8.15
N LEU A 96 3.25 -17.33 8.77
CA LEU A 96 2.24 -18.03 9.55
C LEU A 96 1.17 -18.73 8.70
N ILE A 97 1.11 -18.45 7.40
CA ILE A 97 0.18 -19.12 6.49
C ILE A 97 0.60 -20.60 6.38
N PRO A 98 -0.27 -21.58 6.70
CA PRO A 98 0.09 -23.01 6.68
C PRO A 98 0.14 -23.59 5.25
N GLY A 99 1.07 -24.52 4.97
CA GLY A 99 1.16 -25.27 3.70
C GLY A 99 2.45 -25.09 2.88
N SER A 100 2.65 -25.95 1.87
CA SER A 100 3.85 -25.95 1.02
C SER A 100 3.80 -24.88 -0.08
N TRP A 101 4.92 -24.18 -0.28
CA TRP A 101 5.08 -23.17 -1.33
C TRP A 101 4.85 -23.76 -2.74
N TRP A 102 5.28 -24.99 -3.00
CA TRP A 102 5.06 -25.67 -4.28
C TRP A 102 3.57 -25.90 -4.57
N LYS A 103 2.81 -26.32 -3.56
CA LYS A 103 1.35 -26.50 -3.67
C LYS A 103 0.68 -25.15 -3.97
N ARG A 104 1.15 -24.05 -3.36
CA ARG A 104 0.62 -22.69 -3.57
C ARG A 104 0.86 -22.19 -5.00
N VAL A 105 2.04 -22.44 -5.55
CA VAL A 105 2.35 -22.10 -6.95
C VAL A 105 1.46 -22.86 -7.92
N MET A 106 1.23 -24.15 -7.67
CA MET A 106 0.51 -25.09 -8.56
C MET A 106 -1.01 -25.12 -8.36
N THR A 107 -1.54 -24.48 -7.32
CA THR A 107 -2.99 -24.46 -7.09
C THR A 107 -3.67 -23.79 -8.28
N LYS A 108 -4.71 -24.44 -8.83
CA LYS A 108 -5.47 -23.92 -9.97
C LYS A 108 -6.08 -22.57 -9.58
N ARG A 109 -5.57 -21.50 -10.19
CA ARG A 109 -5.95 -20.12 -9.86
C ARG A 109 -7.32 -19.84 -10.44
N ARG A 110 -8.20 -19.21 -9.65
CA ARG A 110 -9.47 -18.70 -10.18
C ARG A 110 -9.16 -17.67 -11.26
N THR A 111 -9.57 -17.98 -12.48
CA THR A 111 -9.61 -17.02 -13.58
C THR A 111 -10.90 -16.24 -13.44
N THR A 112 -10.80 -14.94 -13.43
CA THR A 112 -11.92 -14.01 -13.40
C THR A 112 -12.06 -13.42 -14.77
N ASP A 113 -13.26 -13.12 -15.25
CA ASP A 113 -13.39 -12.53 -16.57
C ASP A 113 -12.77 -11.12 -16.59
N TRP A 114 -12.08 -10.80 -17.69
CA TRP A 114 -11.56 -9.45 -17.92
C TRP A 114 -12.76 -8.50 -17.98
N THR A 115 -12.84 -7.56 -17.04
CA THR A 115 -13.97 -6.62 -16.94
C THR A 115 -13.46 -5.20 -17.05
N TRP A 116 -13.90 -4.50 -18.10
CA TRP A 116 -13.68 -3.08 -18.32
C TRP A 116 -15.03 -2.36 -18.20
N ARG A 117 -15.18 -1.50 -17.19
CA ARG A 117 -16.47 -0.86 -16.86
C ARG A 117 -16.35 0.67 -16.77
N PRO A 118 -16.08 1.37 -17.88
CA PRO A 118 -15.89 2.82 -17.85
C PRO A 118 -17.14 3.60 -17.41
N ARG A 119 -18.32 3.01 -17.55
CA ARG A 119 -19.60 3.64 -17.16
C ARG A 119 -19.77 3.74 -15.63
N SER A 120 -19.09 2.91 -14.84
CA SER A 120 -19.22 2.94 -13.38
C SER A 120 -18.72 4.25 -12.75
N LEU A 121 -17.91 5.03 -13.47
CA LEU A 121 -17.49 6.38 -13.06
C LEU A 121 -18.65 7.37 -12.90
N PHE A 122 -19.73 7.13 -13.65
CA PHE A 122 -20.91 8.01 -13.64
C PHE A 122 -22.03 7.46 -12.75
N GLU A 123 -21.83 6.29 -12.15
CA GLU A 123 -22.77 5.75 -11.18
C GLU A 123 -22.61 6.51 -9.85
N PRO A 124 -23.71 6.94 -9.22
CA PRO A 124 -23.63 7.57 -7.92
C PRO A 124 -23.04 6.60 -6.90
N LEU A 125 -22.08 7.08 -6.11
CA LEU A 125 -21.43 6.29 -5.07
C LEU A 125 -22.49 5.69 -4.12
N PRO A 126 -22.36 4.42 -3.73
CA PRO A 126 -23.26 3.84 -2.74
C PRO A 126 -23.20 4.67 -1.46
N SER A 127 -24.36 4.90 -0.84
CA SER A 127 -24.44 5.55 0.46
C SER A 127 -23.52 4.83 1.45
N PRO A 128 -22.66 5.54 2.20
CA PRO A 128 -21.71 4.91 3.11
C PRO A 128 -22.45 3.96 4.05
N GLN A 129 -22.22 2.66 3.91
CA GLN A 129 -22.62 1.72 4.94
C GLN A 129 -21.86 2.13 6.20
N GLN A 130 -22.55 2.16 7.35
CA GLN A 130 -21.97 2.55 8.64
C GLN A 130 -20.57 1.97 8.76
N LYS A 131 -19.54 2.84 8.78
CA LYS A 131 -18.16 2.41 9.00
C LYS A 131 -18.20 1.54 10.24
N GLN A 132 -17.77 0.28 10.13
CA GLN A 132 -17.44 -0.47 11.33
C GLN A 132 -16.42 0.38 12.09
N GLN A 133 -16.88 0.94 13.20
CA GLN A 133 -16.09 1.88 13.97
C GLN A 133 -15.04 1.03 14.68
N GLY A 134 -13.91 0.86 14.01
CA GLY A 134 -12.76 0.16 14.59
C GLY A 134 -12.37 0.83 15.91
N GLU A 135 -11.68 0.11 16.78
CA GLU A 135 -11.29 0.60 18.08
C GLU A 135 -10.68 2.01 18.00
N VAL A 136 -11.21 2.94 18.81
CA VAL A 136 -10.70 4.31 18.89
C VAL A 136 -9.30 4.27 19.48
N ARG A 137 -8.29 4.40 18.63
CA ARG A 137 -6.90 4.46 19.10
C ARG A 137 -6.60 5.79 19.77
N LYS A 138 -5.90 5.73 20.91
CA LYS A 138 -5.22 6.91 21.44
C LYS A 138 -4.17 7.36 20.42
N LYS A 139 -4.23 8.63 20.01
CA LYS A 139 -3.24 9.25 19.14
C LYS A 139 -1.85 9.08 19.76
N PHE A 140 -0.87 8.63 18.98
CA PHE A 140 0.51 8.53 19.43
C PHE A 140 1.00 9.87 19.94
N GLN A 141 1.33 9.91 21.23
CA GLN A 141 2.08 10.99 21.84
C GLN A 141 3.54 10.59 21.74
N GLY A 142 4.20 10.98 20.65
CA GLY A 142 5.66 10.81 20.53
C GLY A 142 6.39 11.53 21.65
N ALA A 143 7.69 11.28 21.81
CA ALA A 143 8.52 11.97 22.79
C ALA A 143 8.31 13.49 22.67
N GLN A 144 7.67 14.08 23.69
CA GLN A 144 7.47 15.52 23.73
C GLN A 144 8.80 16.15 24.10
N LEU A 145 9.50 16.67 23.09
CA LEU A 145 10.66 17.52 23.33
C LEU A 145 10.18 18.71 24.16
N GLY A 146 10.89 19.03 25.26
CA GLY A 146 10.68 20.30 25.95
C GLY A 146 10.94 21.48 24.99
N LEU A 147 10.43 22.67 25.32
CA LEU A 147 10.52 23.87 24.46
C LEU A 147 11.92 24.09 23.87
N ARG A 148 12.98 23.90 24.69
CA ARG A 148 14.38 24.02 24.26
C ARG A 148 14.76 22.99 23.18
N GLY A 149 14.30 21.75 23.32
CA GLY A 149 14.52 20.70 22.33
C GLY A 149 13.76 20.93 21.03
N GLN A 150 12.55 21.47 21.11
CA GLN A 150 11.77 21.87 19.92
C GLN A 150 12.45 23.01 19.16
N VAL A 151 12.90 24.06 19.86
CA VAL A 151 13.64 25.19 19.26
C VAL A 151 14.93 24.70 18.60
N LEU A 152 15.70 23.85 19.27
CA LEU A 152 16.92 23.28 18.70
C LEU A 152 16.64 22.44 17.43
N ALA A 153 15.61 21.59 17.45
CA ALA A 153 15.21 20.81 16.28
C ALA A 153 14.81 21.71 15.10
N CYS A 154 14.05 22.77 15.35
CA CYS A 154 13.69 23.76 14.34
C CYS A 154 14.93 24.45 13.75
N VAL A 155 15.88 24.89 14.58
CA VAL A 155 17.10 25.55 14.11
C VAL A 155 17.94 24.61 13.23
N VAL A 156 18.10 23.35 13.64
CA VAL A 156 18.86 22.35 12.87
C VAL A 156 18.19 22.05 11.52
N LEU A 157 16.86 21.87 11.52
CA LEU A 157 16.11 21.63 10.28
C LEU A 157 16.19 22.83 9.33
N LEU A 158 16.01 24.04 9.84
CA LEU A 158 16.11 25.27 9.05
C LEU A 158 17.52 25.48 8.49
N ALA A 159 18.56 25.24 9.29
CA ALA A 159 19.95 25.29 8.82
C ALA A 159 20.23 24.22 7.74
N GLY A 160 19.65 23.02 7.89
CA GLY A 160 19.73 21.95 6.89
C GLY A 160 19.06 22.34 5.57
N ILE A 161 17.86 22.90 5.62
CA ILE A 161 17.14 23.41 4.44
C ILE A 161 17.93 24.55 3.80
N PHE A 162 18.43 25.51 4.58
CA PHE A 162 19.25 26.60 4.07
C PHE A 162 20.51 26.09 3.36
N ARG A 163 21.20 25.11 3.94
CA ARG A 163 22.39 24.49 3.33
C ARG A 163 22.05 23.75 2.04
N LEU A 164 20.92 23.05 1.99
CA LEU A 164 20.42 22.39 0.78
C LEU A 164 20.10 23.41 -0.32
N LEU A 165 19.36 24.48 0.00
CA LEU A 165 19.04 25.55 -0.94
C LEU A 165 20.30 26.25 -1.45
N HIS A 166 21.24 26.57 -0.56
CA HIS A 166 22.54 27.13 -0.92
C HIS A 166 23.32 26.20 -1.86
N MET A 167 23.35 24.88 -1.58
CA MET A 167 23.94 23.89 -2.49
C MET A 167 23.26 23.85 -3.86
N MET A 168 21.94 23.98 -3.92
CA MET A 168 21.21 23.98 -5.20
C MET A 168 21.46 25.25 -6.00
N LEU A 169 21.49 26.42 -5.35
CA LEU A 169 21.78 27.72 -5.95
C LEU A 169 23.23 27.80 -6.46
N THR A 170 24.19 27.38 -5.64
CA THR A 170 25.61 27.38 -6.03
C THR A 170 25.92 26.40 -7.17
N LYS A 171 25.24 25.25 -7.22
CA LYS A 171 25.35 24.29 -8.34
C LYS A 171 24.65 24.75 -9.62
N THR A 172 23.59 25.56 -9.53
CA THR A 172 22.93 26.13 -10.72
C THR A 172 23.74 27.29 -11.31
N LEU A 173 24.38 28.10 -10.46
CA LEU A 173 25.25 29.20 -10.88
C LEU A 173 26.62 28.77 -11.43
N SER A 174 27.03 27.52 -11.22
CA SER A 174 28.29 26.97 -11.77
C SER A 174 28.11 26.19 -13.07
N VAL A 175 26.87 26.12 -13.58
CA VAL A 175 26.49 25.45 -14.84
C VAL A 175 26.00 26.46 -15.90
N ILE A 176 25.89 27.74 -15.53
CA ILE A 176 25.66 28.90 -16.43
C ILE A 176 26.97 29.65 -16.56
#